data_AF-A0A0Q4YBQ4-F1
#
_entry.id   AF-A0A0Q4YBQ4-F1
#
_cell.length_a   1.000
_cell.length_b   1.000
_cell.length_c   1.000
_cell.angle_alpha   90.00
_cell.angle_beta   90.00
_cell.angle_gamma   90.00
#
_symmetry.space_group_name_H-M   'P 1'
#
loop_
_entity.id
_entity.type
_entity.pdbx_description
1 polymer ?
#
loop_
_entity_poly.entity_id
_entity_poly.type
_entity_poly.pdbx_seq_one_letter_code
_entity_poly.pdbx_strand_id
1 'polypeptide(L)'
;MRTLLIPCLAGLSLAAACQGAAAAEWTLLPHPASSGYTLYTDPAAGQPRHNKYVGYVLGNAMQAWFVTDYATPHRWTIFQVLSSKELLEFDCKRGSVRMLVRRYYDSPMAQGRIVASEPEATGFTRVVPGDPEETMFQSACARMQALHHPPTAPPPAATPVAQAPVMAPLDVPAAQGVVVQPVEMPAAAPAQP
;
A
#
# COMPACT_ATOMS: atom_id res chain seq x y z
N MET A 1 5.17 11.41 -60.03
CA MET A 1 4.70 10.14 -59.42
C MET A 1 5.75 9.08 -59.66
N ARG A 2 6.54 8.73 -58.65
CA ARG A 2 7.48 7.60 -58.69
C ARG A 2 7.36 6.84 -57.37
N THR A 3 6.80 5.65 -57.47
CA THR A 3 6.65 4.66 -56.41
C THR A 3 8.01 3.97 -56.23
N LEU A 4 8.60 4.06 -55.04
CA LEU A 4 9.73 3.23 -54.64
C LEU A 4 9.25 2.25 -53.58
N LEU A 5 9.09 1.01 -54.02
CA LEU A 5 8.95 -0.20 -53.22
C LEU A 5 10.31 -0.53 -52.59
N ILE A 6 10.39 -0.58 -51.26
CA ILE A 6 11.51 -1.17 -50.53
C ILE A 6 11.01 -2.49 -49.92
N PRO A 7 11.45 -3.65 -50.44
CA PRO A 7 11.21 -4.93 -49.80
C PRO A 7 12.38 -5.22 -48.86
N CYS A 8 12.16 -5.14 -47.54
CA CYS A 8 13.02 -5.80 -46.56
C CYS A 8 12.31 -7.06 -46.07
N LEU A 9 12.60 -8.16 -46.75
CA LEU A 9 12.34 -9.52 -46.31
C LEU A 9 13.26 -9.89 -45.15
N ALA A 10 12.68 -10.63 -44.21
CA ALA A 10 13.27 -11.74 -43.46
C ALA A 10 14.39 -11.45 -42.44
N GLY A 11 14.09 -11.77 -41.17
CA GLY A 11 15.08 -12.41 -40.32
C GLY A 11 15.55 -11.65 -39.08
N LEU A 12 14.65 -10.99 -38.35
CA LEU A 12 14.89 -10.73 -36.93
C LEU A 12 13.63 -11.11 -36.17
N SER A 13 13.65 -12.28 -35.54
CA SER A 13 12.65 -12.69 -34.57
C SER A 13 12.67 -11.66 -33.45
N LEU A 14 11.83 -10.65 -33.58
CA LEU A 14 11.46 -9.72 -32.53
C LEU A 14 10.69 -10.56 -31.51
N ALA A 15 11.42 -11.32 -30.71
CA ALA A 15 10.94 -11.80 -29.43
C ALA A 15 10.68 -10.53 -28.63
N ALA A 16 9.50 -9.97 -28.83
CA ALA A 16 8.93 -8.93 -28.01
C ALA A 16 9.07 -9.45 -26.59
N ALA A 17 10.04 -8.91 -25.87
CA ALA A 17 10.11 -9.06 -24.45
C ALA A 17 8.84 -8.36 -23.95
N CYS A 18 7.73 -9.09 -23.91
CA CYS A 18 6.63 -8.86 -23.00
C CYS A 18 7.23 -9.05 -21.61
N GLN A 19 8.04 -8.08 -21.19
CA GLN A 19 8.23 -7.77 -19.80
C GLN A 19 6.83 -7.34 -19.38
N GLY A 20 6.00 -8.31 -19.01
CA GLY A 20 4.72 -8.04 -18.39
C GLY A 20 5.04 -7.02 -17.31
N ALA A 21 4.37 -5.87 -17.37
CA ALA A 21 4.47 -4.87 -16.32
C ALA A 21 4.27 -5.65 -15.03
N ALA A 22 5.36 -5.81 -14.26
CA ALA A 22 5.30 -6.55 -13.01
C ALA A 22 4.18 -5.87 -12.23
N ALA A 23 3.04 -6.56 -12.11
CA ALA A 23 1.91 -6.04 -11.38
C ALA A 23 2.48 -5.72 -10.01
N ALA A 24 2.52 -4.44 -9.65
CA ALA A 24 3.13 -4.00 -8.41
C ALA A 24 2.48 -4.81 -7.28
N GLU A 25 3.23 -5.75 -6.72
CA GLU A 25 2.71 -6.65 -5.72
C GLU A 25 2.70 -5.89 -4.40
N TRP A 26 1.53 -5.35 -4.06
CA TRP A 26 1.29 -4.67 -2.81
C TRP A 26 1.62 -5.60 -1.64
N THR A 27 2.55 -5.18 -0.79
CA THR A 27 2.93 -5.93 0.41
C THR A 27 2.06 -5.49 1.58
N LEU A 28 1.37 -6.44 2.20
CA LEU A 28 0.58 -6.21 3.41
C LEU A 28 1.51 -5.81 4.57
N LEU A 29 1.19 -4.71 5.25
CA LEU A 29 1.90 -4.29 6.45
C LEU A 29 1.23 -4.86 7.71
N PRO A 30 2.02 -5.26 8.73
CA PRO A 30 1.49 -5.78 9.97
C PRO A 30 0.80 -4.65 10.73
N HIS A 31 -0.51 -4.72 10.84
CA HIS A 31 -1.31 -3.77 11.62
C HIS A 31 -2.49 -4.53 12.28
N PRO A 32 -2.95 -4.14 13.49
CA PRO A 32 -4.04 -4.84 14.16
C PRO A 32 -5.31 -4.88 13.31
N ALA A 33 -5.94 -6.04 13.17
CA ALA A 33 -7.19 -6.19 12.43
C ALA A 33 -8.35 -5.34 13.02
N SER A 34 -8.26 -5.00 14.31
CA SER A 34 -9.22 -4.13 15.00
C SER A 34 -9.16 -2.66 14.57
N SER A 35 -8.20 -2.27 13.73
CA SER A 35 -8.03 -0.90 13.24
C SER A 35 -9.11 -0.44 12.26
N GLY A 36 -9.88 -1.38 11.68
CA GLY A 36 -10.93 -1.07 10.71
C GLY A 36 -10.40 -0.79 9.29
N TYR A 37 -9.12 -1.06 9.03
CA TYR A 37 -8.52 -0.95 7.70
C TYR A 37 -7.36 -1.95 7.53
N THR A 38 -6.96 -2.14 6.28
CA THR A 38 -5.79 -2.93 5.88
C THR A 38 -4.79 -2.01 5.20
N LEU A 39 -3.52 -2.11 5.59
CA LEU A 39 -2.47 -1.24 5.10
C LEU A 39 -1.52 -2.00 4.18
N TYR A 40 -1.23 -1.42 3.03
CA TYR A 40 -0.33 -1.98 2.03
C TYR A 40 0.77 -1.00 1.68
N THR A 41 1.93 -1.52 1.28
CA THR A 41 3.02 -0.72 0.69
C THR A 41 3.43 -1.28 -0.66
N ASP A 42 3.87 -0.40 -1.56
CA ASP A 42 4.51 -0.81 -2.81
C ASP A 42 6.02 -0.96 -2.58
N PRO A 43 6.55 -2.20 -2.54
CA PRO A 43 7.97 -2.44 -2.35
C PRO A 43 8.80 -2.08 -3.58
N ALA A 44 8.24 -1.73 -4.72
CA ALA A 44 9.00 -1.24 -5.87
C ALA A 44 9.07 0.29 -5.88
N ALA A 45 8.03 0.96 -5.39
CA ALA A 45 7.90 2.40 -5.52
C ALA A 45 8.58 3.22 -4.40
N GLY A 46 9.16 2.55 -3.40
CA GLY A 46 9.96 3.22 -2.37
C GLY A 46 11.32 3.67 -2.89
N GLN A 47 11.61 4.98 -2.87
CA GLN A 47 12.86 5.59 -3.35
C GLN A 47 13.42 6.62 -2.34
N PRO A 48 14.74 6.64 -2.11
CA PRO A 48 15.37 7.73 -1.39
C PRO A 48 15.30 9.02 -2.22
N ARG A 49 14.94 10.14 -1.60
CA ARG A 49 14.86 11.45 -2.28
C ARG A 49 16.22 11.90 -2.81
N HIS A 50 17.26 11.60 -2.06
CA HIS A 50 18.63 11.98 -2.39
C HIS A 50 19.45 10.74 -2.72
N ASN A 51 20.42 10.91 -3.63
CA ASN A 51 21.45 9.89 -3.80
C ASN A 51 22.23 9.68 -2.50
N LYS A 52 22.91 8.54 -2.37
CA LYS A 52 23.64 8.15 -1.15
C LYS A 52 24.57 9.24 -0.61
N TYR A 53 25.26 9.96 -1.49
CA TYR A 53 26.26 10.97 -1.10
C TYR A 53 25.59 12.24 -0.56
N VAL A 54 24.57 12.76 -1.26
CA VAL A 54 23.82 13.94 -0.85
C VAL A 54 22.97 13.64 0.39
N GLY A 55 22.40 12.44 0.46
CA GLY A 55 21.59 11.97 1.59
C GLY A 55 22.37 11.87 2.90
N TYR A 56 23.70 11.71 2.86
CA TYR A 56 24.54 11.75 4.04
C TYR A 56 24.54 13.14 4.69
N VAL A 57 24.58 14.20 3.87
CA VAL A 57 24.68 15.60 4.30
C VAL A 57 23.32 16.23 4.59
N LEU A 58 22.34 16.04 3.70
CA LEU A 58 21.04 16.74 3.79
C LEU A 58 19.93 15.94 4.49
N GLY A 59 20.24 14.74 4.97
CA GLY A 59 19.22 13.78 5.38
C GLY A 59 18.59 13.12 4.15
N ASN A 60 18.60 11.79 4.12
CA ASN A 60 17.96 11.06 3.04
C ASN A 60 16.53 10.74 3.46
N ALA A 61 15.58 11.58 3.02
CA ALA A 61 14.18 11.27 3.23
C ALA A 61 13.78 10.11 2.31
N MET A 62 13.01 9.16 2.83
CA MET A 62 12.49 8.04 2.07
C MET A 62 11.10 8.39 1.55
N GLN A 63 10.86 8.29 0.26
CA GLN A 63 9.52 8.40 -0.31
C GLN A 63 8.96 7.01 -0.57
N ALA A 64 7.69 6.79 -0.23
CA ALA A 64 7.04 5.50 -0.48
C ALA A 64 5.53 5.68 -0.67
N TRP A 65 4.96 4.79 -1.49
CA TRP A 65 3.53 4.69 -1.69
C TRP A 65 2.91 3.70 -0.71
N PHE A 66 1.76 4.09 -0.16
CA PHE A 66 0.91 3.24 0.66
C PHE A 66 -0.50 3.24 0.13
N VAL A 67 -1.20 2.15 0.39
CA VAL A 67 -2.64 2.02 0.14
C VAL A 67 -3.29 1.61 1.44
N THR A 68 -4.33 2.34 1.82
CA THR A 68 -5.18 2.01 2.96
C THR A 68 -6.51 1.55 2.42
N ASP A 69 -6.91 0.32 2.73
CA ASP A 69 -8.18 -0.27 2.32
C ASP A 69 -9.11 -0.34 3.54
N TYR A 70 -10.22 0.39 3.51
CA TYR A 70 -11.12 0.50 4.65
C TYR A 70 -12.05 -0.71 4.73
N ALA A 71 -12.14 -1.34 5.90
CA ALA A 71 -13.02 -2.48 6.11
C ALA A 71 -14.50 -2.09 5.99
N THR A 72 -14.83 -0.85 6.36
CA THR A 72 -16.16 -0.26 6.20
C THR A 72 -16.05 1.01 5.35
N PRO A 73 -16.93 1.22 4.36
CA PRO A 73 -16.88 2.43 3.55
C PRO A 73 -17.07 3.68 4.41
N HIS A 74 -16.14 4.62 4.28
CA HIS A 74 -16.26 5.94 4.89
C HIS A 74 -17.21 6.79 4.07
N ARG A 75 -18.33 7.20 4.68
CA ARG A 75 -19.31 8.09 4.06
C ARG A 75 -18.98 9.53 4.43
N TRP A 76 -18.49 10.28 3.45
CA TRP A 76 -18.43 11.73 3.48
C TRP A 76 -19.68 12.28 2.80
N THR A 77 -20.07 13.51 3.10
CA THR A 77 -21.38 14.11 2.73
C THR A 77 -21.92 13.69 1.36
N ILE A 78 -21.08 13.71 0.32
CA ILE A 78 -21.47 13.35 -1.06
C ILE A 78 -20.67 12.18 -1.66
N PHE A 79 -19.72 11.60 -0.90
CA PHE A 79 -18.80 10.58 -1.42
C PHE A 79 -18.72 9.37 -0.49
N GLN A 80 -18.58 8.19 -1.10
CA GLN A 80 -18.23 6.98 -0.38
C GLN A 80 -16.80 6.62 -0.72
N VAL A 81 -15.96 6.49 0.30
CA VAL A 81 -14.54 6.17 0.18
C VAL A 81 -14.33 4.74 0.68
N LEU A 82 -13.72 3.91 -0.15
CA LEU A 82 -13.36 2.53 0.19
C LEU A 82 -11.86 2.34 0.36
N SER A 83 -11.04 3.19 -0.27
CA SER A 83 -9.60 3.16 -0.07
C SER A 83 -8.94 4.53 -0.29
N SER A 84 -7.72 4.68 0.23
CA SER A 84 -6.84 5.81 -0.07
C SER A 84 -5.49 5.32 -0.62
N LYS A 85 -4.85 6.14 -1.45
CA LYS A 85 -3.46 5.97 -1.91
C LYS A 85 -2.65 7.21 -1.63
N GLU A 86 -1.50 7.01 -1.01
CA GLU A 86 -0.74 8.10 -0.41
C GLU A 86 0.73 7.97 -0.75
N LEU A 87 1.33 9.08 -1.19
CA LEU A 87 2.78 9.21 -1.28
C LEU A 87 3.24 9.98 -0.06
N LEU A 88 4.03 9.31 0.77
CA LEU A 88 4.57 9.88 1.99
C LEU A 88 6.08 10.02 1.87
N GLU A 89 6.60 11.07 2.48
CA GLU A 89 8.03 11.33 2.65
C GLU A 89 8.40 11.23 4.12
N PHE A 90 9.35 10.35 4.45
CA PHE A 90 9.77 10.06 5.83
C PHE A 90 11.20 10.52 6.08
N ASP A 91 11.38 11.30 7.14
CA ASP A 91 12.69 11.56 7.73
C ASP A 91 12.93 10.54 8.85
N CYS A 92 13.60 9.44 8.49
CA CYS A 92 13.90 8.35 9.42
C CYS A 92 14.89 8.71 10.52
N LYS A 93 15.62 9.83 10.40
CA LYS A 93 16.50 10.31 11.46
C LYS A 93 15.69 11.08 12.52
N ARG A 94 14.70 11.86 12.08
CA ARG A 94 13.92 12.74 12.95
C ARG A 94 12.60 12.14 13.44
N GLY A 95 12.18 11.00 12.91
CA GLY A 95 10.92 10.38 13.29
C GLY A 95 9.72 11.19 12.81
N SER A 96 9.81 11.74 11.60
CA SER A 96 8.78 12.63 11.07
C SER A 96 8.37 12.24 9.65
N VAL A 97 7.12 12.54 9.30
CA VAL A 97 6.51 12.24 8.02
C VAL A 97 5.90 13.50 7.40
N ARG A 98 5.84 13.56 6.09
CA ARG A 98 5.14 14.59 5.32
C ARG A 98 4.36 13.93 4.20
N MET A 99 3.08 14.26 4.09
CA MET A 99 2.24 13.78 3.00
C MET A 99 2.50 14.61 1.75
N LEU A 100 2.92 13.95 0.66
CA LEU A 100 3.14 14.62 -0.63
C LEU A 100 1.86 14.62 -1.47
N VAL A 101 1.12 13.52 -1.46
CA VAL A 101 -0.20 13.43 -2.09
C VAL A 101 -1.01 12.33 -1.42
N ARG A 102 -2.32 12.57 -1.28
CA ARG A 102 -3.29 11.56 -0.88
C ARG A 102 -4.50 11.63 -1.81
N ARG A 103 -4.92 10.48 -2.33
CA ARG A 103 -6.07 10.33 -3.21
C ARG A 103 -7.02 9.31 -2.62
N TYR A 104 -8.31 9.59 -2.70
CA TYR A 104 -9.37 8.74 -2.18
C TYR A 104 -10.17 8.14 -3.31
N TYR A 105 -10.55 6.88 -3.15
CA TYR A 105 -11.14 6.06 -4.19
C TYR A 105 -12.47 5.45 -3.74
N ASP A 106 -13.39 5.31 -4.69
CA ASP A 106 -14.69 4.66 -4.48
C ASP A 106 -14.67 3.14 -4.68
N SER A 107 -13.49 2.54 -4.84
CA SER A 107 -13.30 1.09 -4.87
C SER A 107 -12.13 0.68 -3.97
N PRO A 108 -12.05 -0.60 -3.56
CA PRO A 108 -10.93 -1.11 -2.77
C PRO A 108 -9.57 -0.97 -3.46
N MET A 109 -8.49 -1.08 -2.69
CA MET A 109 -7.11 -1.18 -3.20
C MET A 109 -6.67 -0.04 -4.13
N ALA A 110 -7.16 1.17 -3.88
CA ALA A 110 -6.91 2.37 -4.68
C ALA A 110 -7.26 2.21 -6.17
N GLN A 111 -8.30 1.44 -6.46
CA GLN A 111 -8.86 1.25 -7.80
C GLN A 111 -10.10 2.12 -8.00
N GLY A 112 -10.64 2.12 -9.23
CA GLY A 112 -11.86 2.87 -9.53
C GLY A 112 -11.61 4.37 -9.68
N ARG A 113 -12.62 5.18 -9.33
CA ARG A 113 -12.60 6.63 -9.56
C ARG A 113 -12.07 7.34 -8.32
N ILE A 114 -11.23 8.36 -8.55
CA ILE A 114 -10.81 9.29 -7.52
C ILE A 114 -12.00 10.18 -7.15
N VAL A 115 -12.45 10.12 -5.90
CA VAL A 115 -13.57 10.94 -5.38
C VAL A 115 -13.10 12.18 -4.64
N ALA A 116 -11.88 12.16 -4.11
CA ALA A 116 -11.25 13.31 -3.48
C ALA A 116 -9.72 13.22 -3.58
N SER A 117 -9.04 14.36 -3.48
CA SER A 117 -7.58 14.45 -3.40
C SER A 117 -7.20 15.53 -2.40
N GLU A 118 -6.20 15.25 -1.59
CA GLU A 118 -5.62 16.21 -0.66
C GLU A 118 -4.29 16.74 -1.21
N PRO A 119 -4.00 18.03 -1.03
CA PRO A 119 -2.75 18.64 -1.45
C PRO A 119 -1.58 18.21 -0.56
N GLU A 120 -0.36 18.48 -1.03
CA GLU A 120 0.88 18.30 -0.26
C GLU A 120 0.82 19.07 1.08
N ALA A 121 1.20 18.40 2.16
CA ALA A 121 1.40 19.03 3.45
C ALA A 121 2.62 19.96 3.41
N THR A 122 2.48 21.18 3.96
CA THR A 122 3.53 22.21 3.91
C THR A 122 4.78 21.86 4.71
N GLY A 123 4.71 20.91 5.63
CA GLY A 123 5.80 20.57 6.53
C GLY A 123 5.74 19.15 7.07
N PHE A 124 6.84 18.75 7.71
CA PHE A 124 6.94 17.47 8.41
C PHE A 124 6.21 17.53 9.75
N THR A 125 5.46 16.47 10.05
CA THR A 125 4.85 16.23 11.36
C THR A 125 5.55 15.05 12.05
N ARG A 126 5.57 15.05 13.38
CA ARG A 126 6.13 13.93 14.15
C ARG A 126 5.22 12.72 14.00
N VAL A 127 5.81 11.54 13.79
CA VAL A 127 5.09 10.27 13.82
C VAL A 127 4.66 9.97 15.25
N VAL A 128 3.36 9.72 15.44
CA VAL A 128 2.77 9.44 16.74
C VAL A 128 2.67 7.92 16.93
N PRO A 129 3.09 7.37 18.08
CA PRO A 129 2.96 5.94 18.35
C PRO A 129 1.49 5.48 18.36
N GLY A 130 1.21 4.35 17.72
CA GLY A 130 -0.12 3.76 17.57
C GLY A 130 -0.89 4.22 16.34
N ASP A 131 -0.47 5.31 15.69
CA ASP A 131 -1.09 5.78 14.45
C ASP A 131 -0.66 4.90 13.25
N PRO A 132 -1.49 4.78 12.20
CA PRO A 132 -1.12 4.07 10.97
C PRO A 132 0.25 4.49 10.41
N GLU A 133 0.54 5.79 10.49
CA GLU A 133 1.80 6.39 10.02
C GLU A 133 3.03 5.80 10.73
N GLU A 134 2.91 5.28 11.95
CA GLU A 134 4.00 4.59 12.63
C GLU A 134 4.39 3.31 11.88
N THR A 135 3.41 2.48 11.51
CA THR A 135 3.65 1.25 10.74
C THR A 135 4.25 1.56 9.37
N MET A 136 3.74 2.61 8.69
CA MET A 136 4.28 3.08 7.42
C MET A 136 5.73 3.57 7.55
N PHE A 137 6.00 4.37 8.60
CA PHE A 137 7.35 4.87 8.92
C PHE A 137 8.32 3.73 9.17
N GLN A 138 7.96 2.75 10.02
CA GLN A 138 8.81 1.60 10.32
C GLN A 138 9.16 0.82 9.04
N SER A 139 8.18 0.58 8.17
CA SER A 139 8.39 -0.11 6.89
C SER A 139 9.33 0.67 5.96
N ALA A 140 9.07 1.97 5.75
CA ALA A 140 9.90 2.82 4.90
C ALA A 140 11.34 2.95 5.40
N CYS A 141 11.51 3.10 6.72
CA CYS A 141 12.83 3.25 7.34
C CYS A 141 13.63 1.96 7.35
N ALA A 142 13.00 0.81 7.59
CA ALA A 142 13.65 -0.50 7.47
C ALA A 142 14.18 -0.72 6.04
N ARG A 143 13.37 -0.37 5.03
CA ARG A 143 13.80 -0.42 3.63
C ARG A 143 14.97 0.51 3.35
N MET A 144 14.93 1.75 3.83
CA MET A 144 16.05 2.66 3.64
C MET A 144 17.35 2.13 4.29
N GLN A 145 17.26 1.52 5.47
CA GLN A 145 18.42 0.90 6.11
C GLN A 145 19.01 -0.24 5.27
N ALA A 146 18.15 -1.09 4.69
CA ALA A 146 18.55 -2.17 3.80
C ALA A 146 19.22 -1.67 2.51
N LEU A 147 18.80 -0.51 1.97
CA LEU A 147 19.45 0.11 0.81
C LEU A 147 20.85 0.67 1.14
N HIS A 148 21.05 1.18 2.37
CA HIS A 148 22.36 1.70 2.79
C HIS A 148 23.33 0.60 3.20
N HIS A 149 22.79 -0.50 3.73
CA HIS A 149 23.53 -1.69 4.12
C HIS A 149 23.03 -2.87 3.27
N PRO A 150 23.37 -2.90 1.97
CA PRO A 150 23.02 -4.03 1.14
C PRO A 150 23.62 -5.29 1.78
N PRO A 151 22.88 -6.40 1.84
CA PRO A 151 23.38 -7.62 2.47
C PRO A 151 24.70 -8.02 1.82
N THR A 152 25.74 -8.17 2.64
CA THR A 152 27.13 -8.44 2.20
C THR A 152 27.29 -9.79 1.53
N ALA A 153 26.29 -10.66 1.65
CA ALA A 153 26.19 -11.94 0.97
C ALA A 153 24.75 -12.14 0.48
N PRO A 154 24.54 -12.75 -0.70
CA PRO A 154 23.21 -13.21 -1.08
C PRO A 154 22.68 -14.12 0.04
N PRO A 155 21.39 -14.03 0.40
CA PRO A 155 20.81 -14.97 1.35
C PRO A 155 21.13 -16.39 0.85
N PRO A 156 21.57 -17.31 1.74
CA PRO A 156 21.80 -18.69 1.34
C PRO A 156 20.54 -19.16 0.62
N ALA A 157 20.72 -19.73 -0.58
CA ALA A 157 19.61 -20.19 -1.41
C ALA A 157 18.62 -20.91 -0.50
N ALA A 158 17.41 -20.34 -0.37
CA ALA A 158 16.43 -20.85 0.57
C ALA A 158 16.25 -22.34 0.26
N THR A 159 16.73 -23.20 1.15
CA THR A 159 16.50 -24.64 1.04
C THR A 159 14.99 -24.77 0.95
N PRO A 160 14.43 -25.37 -0.11
CA PRO A 160 13.00 -25.49 -0.25
C PRO A 160 12.50 -26.14 1.03
N VAL A 161 11.77 -25.35 1.83
CA VAL A 161 11.15 -25.85 3.04
C VAL A 161 10.18 -26.89 2.53
N ALA A 162 10.48 -28.16 2.79
CA ALA A 162 9.59 -29.26 2.46
C ALA A 162 8.22 -28.87 3.00
N GLN A 163 7.27 -28.60 2.10
CA GLN A 163 5.93 -28.22 2.48
C GLN A 163 5.42 -29.34 3.39
N ALA A 164 5.19 -29.01 4.66
CA ALA A 164 4.54 -29.92 5.57
C ALA A 164 3.25 -30.37 4.89
N PRO A 165 2.92 -31.68 4.90
CA PRO A 165 1.72 -32.19 4.25
C PRO A 165 0.54 -31.36 4.73
N VAL A 166 -0.11 -30.69 3.78
CA VAL A 166 -1.34 -29.94 4.03
C VAL A 166 -2.31 -30.93 4.62
N MET A 167 -2.55 -30.82 5.94
CA MET A 167 -3.56 -31.62 6.60
C MET A 167 -4.88 -31.36 5.88
N ALA A 168 -5.53 -32.45 5.45
CA ALA A 168 -6.83 -32.38 4.80
C ALA A 168 -7.79 -31.53 5.67
N PRO A 169 -8.64 -30.70 5.05
CA PRO A 169 -9.61 -29.91 5.77
C PRO A 169 -10.45 -30.84 6.65
N LEU A 170 -10.41 -30.62 7.96
CA LEU A 170 -11.37 -31.22 8.88
C LEU A 170 -12.75 -30.70 8.46
N ASP A 171 -13.65 -31.63 8.15
CA ASP A 171 -15.08 -31.35 7.96
C ASP A 171 -15.61 -30.64 9.21
N VAL A 172 -15.71 -29.31 9.16
CA VAL A 172 -16.35 -28.52 10.20
C VAL A 172 -17.85 -28.68 10.00
N PRO A 173 -18.59 -29.31 10.94
CA PRO A 173 -20.04 -29.43 10.83
C PRO A 173 -20.65 -28.03 10.79
N ALA A 174 -21.58 -27.85 9.86
CA ALA A 174 -22.30 -26.60 9.64
C ALA A 174 -22.83 -26.03 10.96
N ALA A 175 -22.29 -24.87 11.37
CA ALA A 175 -22.75 -24.14 12.52
C ALA A 175 -24.23 -23.78 12.31
N GLN A 176 -25.08 -24.28 13.20
CA GLN A 176 -26.50 -23.97 13.24
C GLN A 176 -26.67 -22.46 13.42
N GLY A 177 -27.46 -21.84 12.54
CA GLY A 177 -27.65 -20.40 12.48
C GLY A 177 -28.10 -19.82 13.81
N VAL A 178 -27.28 -18.92 14.35
CA VAL A 178 -27.69 -18.05 15.46
C VAL A 178 -28.70 -17.05 14.90
N VAL A 179 -29.96 -17.24 15.27
CA VAL A 179 -31.03 -16.25 15.04
C VAL A 179 -30.75 -15.06 15.95
N VAL A 180 -30.22 -13.98 15.37
CA VAL A 180 -30.07 -12.70 16.08
C VAL A 180 -31.45 -12.07 16.18
N GLN A 181 -32.00 -12.01 17.39
CA GLN A 181 -33.23 -11.26 17.64
C GLN A 181 -32.96 -9.76 17.50
N PRO A 182 -33.84 -8.99 16.83
CA PRO A 182 -33.72 -7.54 16.75
C PRO A 182 -33.79 -6.93 18.15
N VAL A 183 -32.77 -6.16 18.52
CA VAL A 183 -32.83 -5.33 19.73
C VAL A 183 -33.69 -4.13 19.41
N GLU A 184 -34.89 -4.10 19.98
CA GLU A 184 -35.84 -3.00 19.87
C GLU A 184 -35.26 -1.78 20.61
N MET A 185 -34.91 -0.73 19.86
CA MET A 185 -34.43 0.51 20.45
C MET A 185 -35.61 1.31 21.02
N PRO A 186 -35.55 1.79 22.28
CA PRO A 186 -36.60 2.64 22.84
C PRO A 186 -36.66 3.96 22.08
N ALA A 187 -37.89 4.36 21.72
CA ALA A 187 -38.19 5.60 21.01
C ALA A 187 -37.68 6.81 21.80
N ALA A 188 -36.99 7.72 21.11
CA ALA A 188 -36.52 8.97 21.68
C ALA A 188 -37.71 9.84 22.12
N ALA A 189 -37.67 10.30 23.37
CA ALA A 189 -38.68 11.20 23.91
C ALA A 189 -38.65 12.55 23.18
N PRO A 190 -39.82 13.18 22.93
CA PRO A 190 -39.89 14.46 22.26
C PRO A 190 -39.27 15.56 23.13
N ALA A 191 -38.48 16.44 22.50
CA ALA A 191 -37.96 17.63 23.13
C ALA A 191 -39.12 18.56 23.53
N GLN A 192 -39.13 19.00 24.79
CA GLN A 192 -40.08 19.99 25.27
C GLN A 192 -39.65 21.41 24.82
N PRO A 193 -40.62 22.31 24.54
CA PRO A 193 -40.38 23.66 24.07
C PRO A 193 -39.77 24.59 25.13
#